data_AF-L9YX54-F1
#
_entry.id   AF-L9YX54-F1
#
_cell.length_a   1.000
_cell.length_b   1.000
_cell.length_c   1.000
_cell.angle_alpha   90.00
_cell.angle_beta   90.00
_cell.angle_gamma   90.00
#
_symmetry.space_group_name_H-M   'P 1'
#
loop_
_entity.id
_entity.type
_entity.pdbx_description
1 polymer ?
#
loop_
_entity_poly.entity_id
_entity_poly.type
_entity_poly.pdbx_seq_one_letter_code
_entity_poly.pdbx_strand_id
1 'polypeptide(L)'
;MSPPDDRLPTTVTRGLVLAALVGALALAVSQPIVAAGVPIGLGLAVAIRAVGGSDRRVALGAALLPIAVLAGVATVGLTGTPVAGLSAVIGMALATAVCGVVVGQPTAAALMRTGGAALCASVLAGGSALVAIGIDTAGGTQAALIAALWLTGDGVFGLLVALVVAAVAVVAALLVVPPAAVTVPSRDDSYAASRNALAKLIGVATAIAIGGLSILTVGSVFVPALEPVVEALTGSAAVRGLLAAVTGAALLGVAVSVVIRSVWRQTDGRRNAVVAIVAGSMPGVGLPFAAVIGVGGIEAMTVATLFGAAAAALGVGWLAAWLYEGVVGRNEATNPETAVAAALAAGGVVSGASVDTATLGLETGRTGVATVVPIAAALFAYDVGRYGRTLAREIGSEASRRPQLVRLGWSGGVAAVGVLVGALGMAGATVLAPTLSVPATAGVIVAVAAVVGGTWVLVR
;
A
#
# COMPACT_ATOMS: atom_id res chain seq x y z
N MET A 1 -32.17 8.60 -21.11
CA MET A 1 -31.42 9.42 -20.13
C MET A 1 -30.08 8.75 -19.95
N SER A 2 -28.98 9.44 -20.26
CA SER A 2 -27.62 8.97 -19.98
C SER A 2 -27.47 8.79 -18.47
N PRO A 3 -26.71 7.78 -17.99
CA PRO A 3 -26.42 7.67 -16.57
C PRO A 3 -25.74 8.97 -16.09
N PRO A 4 -26.00 9.42 -14.85
CA PRO A 4 -25.37 10.60 -14.31
C PRO A 4 -23.84 10.41 -14.35
N ASP A 5 -23.18 11.33 -15.03
CA ASP A 5 -21.72 11.40 -15.06
C ASP A 5 -21.26 11.93 -13.69
N ASP A 6 -20.76 11.05 -12.81
CA ASP A 6 -20.17 11.43 -11.51
C ASP A 6 -18.83 12.20 -11.65
N ARG A 7 -18.45 12.55 -12.88
CA ARG A 7 -17.24 13.31 -13.18
C ARG A 7 -17.48 14.79 -13.03
N LEU A 8 -16.62 15.42 -12.22
CA LEU A 8 -16.60 16.87 -12.07
C LEU A 8 -16.28 17.56 -13.40
N PRO A 9 -16.83 18.77 -13.64
CA PRO A 9 -16.46 19.59 -14.78
C PRO A 9 -14.95 19.85 -14.81
N THR A 10 -14.36 19.80 -16.01
CA THR A 10 -12.90 19.89 -16.19
C THR A 10 -12.26 21.14 -15.58
N THR A 11 -12.99 22.26 -15.53
CA THR A 11 -12.49 23.51 -14.97
C THR A 11 -12.43 23.47 -13.44
N VAL A 12 -13.41 22.83 -12.80
CA VAL A 12 -13.42 22.58 -11.35
C VAL A 12 -12.30 21.61 -10.97
N THR A 13 -12.13 20.52 -11.72
CA THR A 13 -11.02 19.58 -11.52
C THR A 13 -9.67 20.28 -11.58
N ARG A 14 -9.45 21.16 -12.56
CA ARG A 14 -8.21 21.96 -12.65
C ARG A 14 -8.02 22.89 -11.47
N GLY A 15 -9.10 23.53 -10.99
CA GLY A 15 -9.08 24.35 -9.79
C GLY A 15 -8.65 23.57 -8.55
N LEU A 16 -9.21 22.37 -8.34
CA LEU A 16 -8.84 21.48 -7.24
C LEU A 16 -7.39 21.00 -7.31
N VAL A 17 -6.90 20.67 -8.51
CA VAL A 17 -5.49 20.31 -8.73
C VAL A 17 -4.58 21.49 -8.40
N LEU A 18 -4.92 22.70 -8.85
CA LEU A 18 -4.14 23.90 -8.53
C LEU A 18 -4.11 24.19 -7.02
N ALA A 19 -5.25 24.07 -6.35
CA ALA A 19 -5.33 24.25 -4.89
C ALA A 19 -4.47 23.23 -4.14
N ALA A 20 -4.52 21.97 -4.55
CA ALA A 20 -3.69 20.92 -3.98
C ALA A 20 -2.20 21.15 -4.26
N LEU A 21 -1.81 21.62 -5.44
CA LEU A 21 -0.43 21.97 -5.76
C LEU A 21 0.07 23.13 -4.90
N VAL A 22 -0.71 24.21 -4.79
CA VAL A 22 -0.36 25.37 -3.95
C VAL A 22 -0.27 24.98 -2.47
N GLY A 23 -1.23 24.19 -1.98
CA GLY A 23 -1.22 23.68 -0.61
C GLY A 23 -0.04 22.74 -0.34
N ALA A 24 0.27 21.82 -1.25
CA ALA A 24 1.43 20.93 -1.14
C ALA A 24 2.75 21.70 -1.15
N LEU A 25 2.89 22.71 -2.01
CA LEU A 25 4.06 23.58 -2.06
C LEU A 25 4.22 24.36 -0.75
N ALA A 26 3.15 24.93 -0.22
CA ALA A 26 3.19 25.62 1.07
C ALA A 26 3.59 24.68 2.21
N LEU A 27 3.05 23.46 2.23
CA LEU A 27 3.42 22.44 3.20
C LEU A 27 4.88 22.03 3.05
N ALA A 28 5.38 21.85 1.82
CA ALA A 28 6.76 21.49 1.53
C ALA A 28 7.78 22.56 1.96
N VAL A 29 7.40 23.85 1.95
CA VAL A 29 8.24 24.94 2.49
C VAL A 29 8.45 24.77 4.00
N SER A 30 7.41 24.34 4.73
CA SER A 30 7.51 24.10 6.18
C SER A 30 8.13 22.74 6.53
N GLN A 31 7.81 21.70 5.76
CA GLN A 31 8.23 20.33 5.99
C GLN A 31 8.54 19.66 4.63
N PRO A 32 9.81 19.66 4.19
CA PRO A 32 10.20 19.17 2.85
C PRO A 32 9.80 17.71 2.58
N ILE A 33 9.68 16.89 3.62
CA ILE A 33 9.28 15.49 3.51
C ILE A 33 7.88 15.29 2.90
N VAL A 34 7.01 16.31 2.96
CA VAL A 34 5.70 16.30 2.27
C VAL A 34 5.89 16.04 0.77
N ALA A 35 6.94 16.61 0.17
CA ALA A 35 7.26 16.40 -1.25
C ALA A 35 7.66 14.95 -1.56
N ALA A 36 8.28 14.24 -0.62
CA ALA A 36 8.61 12.83 -0.76
C ALA A 36 7.35 11.94 -0.70
N GLY A 37 6.31 12.36 0.04
CA GLY A 37 5.03 11.65 0.10
C GLY A 37 4.21 11.73 -1.20
N VAL A 38 4.31 12.82 -1.96
CA VAL A 38 3.58 13.01 -3.22
C VAL A 38 3.78 11.89 -4.24
N PRO A 39 5.02 11.51 -4.65
CA PRO A 39 5.22 10.43 -5.62
C PRO A 39 4.71 9.08 -5.12
N ILE A 40 4.75 8.82 -3.80
CA ILE A 40 4.19 7.59 -3.22
C ILE A 40 2.66 7.58 -3.33
N GLY A 41 2.00 8.69 -2.99
CA GLY A 41 0.55 8.83 -3.14
C GLY A 41 0.08 8.72 -4.59
N LEU A 42 0.86 9.24 -5.55
CA LEU A 42 0.63 9.03 -6.98
C LEU A 42 0.81 7.55 -7.36
N GLY A 43 1.85 6.89 -6.87
CA GLY A 43 2.10 5.46 -7.09
C GLY A 43 0.92 4.59 -6.60
N LEU A 44 0.40 4.88 -5.41
CA LEU A 44 -0.79 4.22 -4.86
C LEU A 44 -2.02 4.45 -5.74
N ALA A 45 -2.26 5.69 -6.19
CA ALA A 45 -3.38 6.00 -7.06
C ALA A 45 -3.28 5.26 -8.41
N VAL A 46 -2.09 5.20 -9.00
CA VAL A 46 -1.81 4.44 -10.23
C VAL A 46 -2.07 2.95 -10.01
N ALA A 47 -1.62 2.39 -8.89
CA ALA A 47 -1.83 0.99 -8.55
C ALA A 47 -3.32 0.65 -8.42
N ILE A 48 -4.09 1.44 -7.64
CA ILE A 48 -5.53 1.26 -7.45
C ILE A 48 -6.27 1.34 -8.81
N ARG A 49 -5.91 2.31 -9.65
CA ARG A 49 -6.52 2.47 -10.97
C ARG A 49 -6.21 1.30 -11.90
N ALA A 50 -4.95 0.84 -11.92
CA ALA A 50 -4.52 -0.23 -12.81
C ALA A 50 -5.28 -1.55 -12.52
N VAL A 51 -5.63 -1.78 -11.26
CA VAL A 51 -6.41 -2.93 -10.79
C VAL A 51 -7.88 -2.94 -11.29
N GLY A 52 -8.41 -1.79 -11.72
CA GLY A 52 -9.70 -1.70 -12.40
C GLY A 52 -9.68 -2.11 -13.88
N GLY A 53 -8.50 -2.38 -14.46
CA GLY A 53 -8.30 -2.62 -15.89
C GLY A 53 -8.34 -4.09 -16.33
N SER A 54 -7.67 -4.37 -17.46
CA SER A 54 -7.41 -5.73 -17.96
C SER A 54 -6.44 -6.49 -17.04
N ASP A 55 -6.40 -7.82 -17.15
CA ASP A 55 -5.58 -8.68 -16.27
C ASP A 55 -4.09 -8.26 -16.21
N ARG A 56 -3.52 -7.80 -17.33
CA ARG A 56 -2.15 -7.25 -17.35
C ARG A 56 -2.00 -5.99 -16.48
N ARG A 57 -2.99 -5.10 -16.50
CA ARG A 57 -3.02 -3.91 -15.66
C ARG A 57 -3.26 -4.28 -14.19
N VAL A 58 -4.04 -5.32 -13.93
CA VAL A 58 -4.21 -5.85 -12.57
C VAL A 58 -2.89 -6.36 -12.01
N ALA A 59 -2.12 -7.13 -12.78
CA ALA A 59 -0.81 -7.60 -12.35
C ALA A 59 0.16 -6.44 -12.10
N LEU A 60 0.21 -5.46 -12.99
CA LEU A 60 1.04 -4.26 -12.79
C LEU A 60 0.63 -3.48 -11.54
N GLY A 61 -0.67 -3.27 -11.32
CA GLY A 61 -1.18 -2.58 -10.14
C GLY A 61 -0.89 -3.35 -8.84
N ALA A 62 -1.06 -4.66 -8.85
CA ALA A 62 -0.75 -5.53 -7.72
C ALA A 62 0.75 -5.63 -7.41
N ALA A 63 1.63 -5.40 -8.40
CA ALA A 63 3.07 -5.26 -8.22
C ALA A 63 3.46 -3.89 -7.67
N LEU A 64 2.86 -2.82 -8.19
CA LEU A 64 3.16 -1.44 -7.78
C LEU A 64 2.68 -1.13 -6.35
N LEU A 65 1.58 -1.73 -5.91
CA LEU A 65 0.99 -1.49 -4.60
C LEU A 65 1.96 -1.75 -3.43
N PRO A 66 2.59 -2.94 -3.28
CA PRO A 66 3.57 -3.17 -2.23
C PRO A 66 4.81 -2.28 -2.37
N ILE A 67 5.26 -1.97 -3.59
CA ILE A 67 6.41 -1.09 -3.83
C ILE A 67 6.13 0.32 -3.28
N ALA A 68 4.95 0.86 -3.58
CA ALA A 68 4.54 2.17 -3.07
C ALA A 68 4.40 2.18 -1.55
N VAL A 69 3.85 1.12 -0.95
CA VAL A 69 3.76 1.01 0.52
C VAL A 69 5.13 0.87 1.16
N LEU A 70 6.03 0.05 0.62
CA LEU A 70 7.41 -0.07 1.10
C LEU A 70 8.15 1.26 1.03
N ALA A 71 8.00 2.00 -0.07
CA ALA A 71 8.54 3.35 -0.19
C ALA A 71 7.93 4.30 0.86
N GLY A 72 6.61 4.23 1.08
CA GLY A 72 5.92 4.98 2.13
C GLY A 72 6.47 4.70 3.53
N VAL A 73 6.56 3.43 3.91
CA VAL A 73 7.10 3.01 5.21
C VAL A 73 8.57 3.44 5.35
N ALA A 74 9.39 3.27 4.31
CA ALA A 74 10.77 3.74 4.32
C ALA A 74 10.85 5.26 4.50
N THR A 75 10.05 6.05 3.77
CA THR A 75 10.05 7.51 3.92
C THR A 75 9.64 7.97 5.31
N VAL A 76 8.62 7.34 5.91
CA VAL A 76 8.19 7.64 7.28
C VAL A 76 9.22 7.17 8.30
N GLY A 77 9.87 6.02 8.09
CA GLY A 77 10.93 5.54 8.97
C GLY A 77 12.16 6.45 8.99
N LEU A 78 12.48 7.10 7.88
CA LEU A 78 13.64 8.00 7.75
C LEU A 78 13.45 9.36 8.42
N THR A 79 12.23 9.74 8.84
CA THR A 79 11.99 11.10 9.35
C THR A 79 12.47 11.34 10.78
N GLY A 80 12.71 10.28 11.56
CA GLY A 80 13.18 10.35 12.96
C GLY A 80 12.21 11.01 13.95
N THR A 81 11.13 11.65 13.49
CA THR A 81 10.13 12.33 14.31
C THR A 81 8.70 12.02 13.82
N PRO A 82 7.72 11.92 14.74
CA PRO A 82 6.33 11.59 14.41
C PRO A 82 5.67 12.69 13.58
N VAL A 83 6.02 13.96 13.80
CA VAL A 83 5.45 15.11 13.08
C VAL A 83 5.84 15.08 11.61
N ALA A 84 7.12 14.83 11.29
CA ALA A 84 7.58 14.68 9.92
C ALA A 84 7.05 13.40 9.26
N GLY A 85 6.83 12.34 10.02
CA GLY A 85 6.14 11.14 9.52
C GLY A 85 4.69 11.43 9.11
N LEU A 86 3.95 12.17 9.94
CA LEU A 86 2.58 12.58 9.64
C LEU A 86 2.48 13.47 8.40
N SER A 87 3.43 14.38 8.19
CA SER A 87 3.41 15.24 7.00
C SER A 87 3.74 14.50 5.71
N ALA A 88 4.60 13.47 5.75
CA ALA A 88 4.77 12.55 4.63
C ALA A 88 3.44 11.82 4.29
N VAL A 89 2.71 11.36 5.31
CA VAL A 89 1.37 10.75 5.14
C VAL A 89 0.36 11.72 4.56
N ILE A 90 0.38 12.99 4.97
CA ILE A 90 -0.46 14.04 4.38
C ILE A 90 -0.13 14.22 2.89
N GLY A 91 1.14 14.26 2.51
CA GLY A 91 1.57 14.34 1.11
C GLY A 91 1.07 13.15 0.28
N MET A 92 1.16 11.93 0.83
CA MET A 92 0.61 10.71 0.22
C MET A 92 -0.91 10.81 0.02
N ALA A 93 -1.63 11.13 1.09
CA ALA A 93 -3.10 11.20 1.08
C ALA A 93 -3.61 12.27 0.10
N LEU A 94 -2.99 13.44 0.10
CA LEU A 94 -3.32 14.52 -0.83
C LEU A 94 -3.16 14.08 -2.28
N ALA A 95 -2.00 13.51 -2.65
CA ALA A 95 -1.74 13.07 -4.01
C ALA A 95 -2.72 11.97 -4.45
N THR A 96 -3.03 11.01 -3.58
CA THR A 96 -4.01 9.96 -3.88
C THR A 96 -5.42 10.54 -4.05
N ALA A 97 -5.83 11.48 -3.19
CA ALA A 97 -7.15 12.13 -3.27
C ALA A 97 -7.30 12.97 -4.54
N VAL A 98 -6.28 13.76 -4.91
CA VAL A 98 -6.28 14.54 -6.16
C VAL A 98 -6.39 13.64 -7.39
N CYS A 99 -5.70 12.50 -7.40
CA CYS A 99 -5.90 11.52 -8.47
C CYS A 99 -7.35 11.00 -8.52
N GLY A 100 -8.00 10.80 -7.38
CA GLY A 100 -9.42 10.46 -7.30
C GLY A 100 -10.32 11.54 -7.91
N VAL A 101 -10.00 12.82 -7.72
CA VAL A 101 -10.72 13.96 -8.34
C VAL A 101 -10.54 13.96 -9.87
N VAL A 102 -9.33 13.68 -10.37
CA VAL A 102 -9.00 13.73 -11.80
C VAL A 102 -9.56 12.52 -12.56
N VAL A 103 -9.47 11.33 -11.96
CA VAL A 103 -9.78 10.05 -12.62
C VAL A 103 -11.18 9.55 -12.32
N GLY A 104 -11.75 9.93 -11.17
CA GLY A 104 -12.99 9.42 -10.63
C GLY A 104 -12.77 8.42 -9.49
N GLN A 105 -13.83 8.12 -8.75
CA GLN A 105 -13.80 7.15 -7.65
C GLN A 105 -13.54 5.72 -8.16
N PRO A 106 -12.80 4.89 -7.39
CA PRO A 106 -12.61 3.49 -7.73
C PRO A 106 -13.96 2.74 -7.63
N THR A 107 -14.20 1.83 -8.57
CA THR A 107 -15.39 0.97 -8.54
C THR A 107 -15.27 -0.08 -7.42
N ALA A 108 -16.40 -0.61 -6.94
CA ALA A 108 -16.41 -1.68 -5.93
C ALA A 108 -15.56 -2.89 -6.36
N ALA A 109 -15.61 -3.26 -7.64
CA ALA A 109 -14.75 -4.32 -8.19
C ALA A 109 -13.25 -3.99 -8.15
N ALA A 110 -12.87 -2.72 -8.35
CA ALA A 110 -11.48 -2.30 -8.20
C ALA A 110 -11.06 -2.37 -6.72
N LEU A 111 -11.91 -1.95 -5.79
CA LEU A 111 -11.65 -2.01 -4.35
C LEU A 111 -11.49 -3.45 -3.84
N MET A 112 -12.36 -4.38 -4.24
CA MET A 112 -12.20 -5.82 -3.94
C MET A 112 -10.84 -6.34 -4.38
N ARG A 113 -10.46 -6.05 -5.63
CA ARG A 113 -9.20 -6.52 -6.20
C ARG A 113 -7.98 -5.86 -5.56
N THR A 114 -8.08 -4.58 -5.21
CA THR A 114 -7.03 -3.86 -4.46
C THR A 114 -6.90 -4.46 -3.06
N GLY A 115 -8.00 -4.76 -2.39
CA GLY A 115 -8.02 -5.47 -1.11
C GLY A 115 -7.36 -6.84 -1.22
N GLY A 116 -7.71 -7.64 -2.23
CA GLY A 116 -7.06 -8.93 -2.48
C GLY A 116 -5.55 -8.81 -2.73
N ALA A 117 -5.12 -7.79 -3.50
CA ALA A 117 -3.70 -7.51 -3.73
C ALA A 117 -2.98 -7.09 -2.45
N ALA A 118 -3.60 -6.25 -1.63
CA ALA A 118 -3.06 -5.82 -0.34
C ALA A 118 -2.92 -6.99 0.64
N LEU A 119 -3.91 -7.89 0.70
CA LEU A 119 -3.85 -9.10 1.53
C LEU A 119 -2.71 -10.04 1.08
N CYS A 120 -2.64 -10.35 -0.21
CA CYS A 120 -1.55 -11.17 -0.77
C CYS A 120 -0.17 -10.56 -0.46
N ALA A 121 -0.03 -9.26 -0.71
CA ALA A 121 1.21 -8.54 -0.45
C ALA A 121 1.55 -8.46 1.04
N SER A 122 0.55 -8.35 1.92
CA SER A 122 0.73 -8.35 3.38
C SER A 122 1.30 -9.68 3.88
N VAL A 123 0.74 -10.81 3.42
CA VAL A 123 1.24 -12.15 3.76
C VAL A 123 2.66 -12.35 3.25
N LEU A 124 2.94 -11.95 2.00
CA LEU A 124 4.29 -12.03 1.42
C LEU A 124 5.29 -11.16 2.19
N ALA A 125 4.93 -9.92 2.52
CA ALA A 125 5.79 -9.01 3.27
C ALA A 125 6.03 -9.50 4.70
N GLY A 126 5.02 -10.05 5.36
CA GLY A 126 5.16 -10.68 6.68
C GLY A 126 6.09 -11.91 6.63
N GLY A 127 5.95 -12.74 5.60
CA GLY A 127 6.88 -13.85 5.35
C GLY A 127 8.31 -13.37 5.13
N SER A 128 8.51 -12.34 4.31
CA SER A 128 9.81 -11.68 4.11
C SER A 128 10.41 -11.14 5.41
N ALA A 129 9.59 -10.53 6.28
CA ALA A 129 10.04 -10.06 7.58
C ALA A 129 10.51 -11.21 8.49
N LEU A 130 9.77 -12.33 8.53
CA LEU A 130 10.19 -13.53 9.28
C LEU A 130 11.49 -14.13 8.73
N VAL A 131 11.68 -14.15 7.40
CA VAL A 131 12.94 -14.58 6.79
C VAL A 131 14.08 -13.66 7.20
N ALA A 132 13.87 -12.34 7.22
CA ALA A 132 14.88 -11.38 7.67
C ALA A 132 15.24 -11.57 9.15
N ILE A 133 14.26 -11.83 10.03
CA ILE A 133 14.51 -12.19 11.44
C ILE A 133 15.33 -13.49 11.52
N GLY A 134 14.98 -14.49 10.72
CA GLY A 134 15.74 -15.74 10.63
C GLY A 134 17.20 -15.50 10.23
N ILE A 135 17.44 -14.61 9.26
CA ILE A 135 18.78 -14.21 8.83
C ILE A 135 19.56 -13.54 9.96
N ASP A 136 18.92 -12.64 10.69
CA ASP A 136 19.52 -11.93 11.82
C ASP A 136 19.90 -12.89 12.95
N THR A 137 18.96 -13.76 13.36
CA THR A 137 19.18 -14.75 14.43
C THR A 137 20.26 -15.78 14.10
N ALA A 138 20.46 -16.10 12.82
CA ALA A 138 21.52 -16.98 12.38
C ALA A 138 22.91 -16.31 12.32
N GLY A 139 22.99 -15.00 12.54
CA GLY A 139 24.25 -14.24 12.46
C GLY A 139 24.65 -13.80 11.05
N GLY A 140 23.69 -13.73 10.12
CA GLY A 140 23.89 -13.21 8.77
C GLY A 140 23.40 -14.15 7.66
N THR A 141 23.34 -13.63 6.44
CA THR A 141 22.76 -14.33 5.26
C THR A 141 23.46 -15.65 4.96
N GLN A 142 24.79 -15.66 5.05
CA GLN A 142 25.60 -16.87 4.82
C GLN A 142 25.33 -17.94 5.87
N ALA A 143 25.31 -17.57 7.15
CA ALA A 143 25.04 -18.50 8.24
C ALA A 143 23.60 -19.02 8.19
N ALA A 144 22.64 -18.17 7.82
CA ALA A 144 21.25 -18.56 7.60
C ALA A 144 21.10 -19.56 6.44
N LEU A 145 21.82 -19.34 5.33
CA LEU A 145 21.84 -20.27 4.20
C LEU A 145 22.44 -21.63 4.59
N ILE A 146 23.52 -21.63 5.36
CA ILE A 146 24.14 -22.86 5.89
C ILE A 146 23.14 -23.56 6.84
N ALA A 147 22.56 -22.84 7.80
CA ALA A 147 21.57 -23.41 8.72
C ALA A 147 20.34 -23.98 7.98
N ALA A 148 19.86 -23.30 6.93
CA ALA A 148 18.75 -23.78 6.11
C ALA A 148 19.11 -25.04 5.29
N LEU A 149 20.34 -25.15 4.78
CA LEU A 149 20.83 -26.34 4.06
C LEU A 149 20.85 -27.59 4.95
N TRP A 150 21.12 -27.41 6.25
CA TRP A 150 21.27 -28.49 7.21
C TRP A 150 20.10 -28.59 8.20
N LEU A 151 18.98 -27.91 7.93
CA LEU A 151 17.81 -27.86 8.82
C LEU A 151 17.25 -29.25 9.16
N THR A 152 17.37 -30.20 8.23
CA THR A 152 16.91 -31.58 8.40
C THR A 152 17.96 -32.52 9.01
N GLY A 153 19.15 -32.01 9.35
CA GLY A 153 20.25 -32.74 9.97
C GLY A 153 21.34 -33.21 9.00
N ASP A 154 22.53 -33.46 9.55
CA ASP A 154 23.70 -33.93 8.80
C ASP A 154 23.61 -35.46 8.61
N GLY A 155 23.82 -35.93 7.37
CA GLY A 155 23.79 -37.36 7.02
C GLY A 155 22.55 -37.85 6.25
N VAL A 156 22.48 -39.18 6.06
CA VAL A 156 21.49 -39.87 5.20
C VAL A 156 20.06 -39.64 5.67
N PHE A 157 19.82 -39.73 6.98
CA PHE A 157 18.48 -39.53 7.55
C PHE A 157 17.97 -38.11 7.30
N GLY A 158 18.83 -37.10 7.44
CA GLY A 158 18.46 -35.71 7.15
C GLY A 158 18.18 -35.46 5.67
N LEU A 159 18.89 -36.13 4.76
CA LEU A 159 18.60 -36.08 3.32
C LEU A 159 17.25 -36.74 2.98
N LEU A 160 16.92 -37.87 3.63
CA LEU A 160 15.62 -38.53 3.48
C LEU A 160 14.48 -37.63 3.95
N VAL A 161 14.63 -36.99 5.11
CA VAL A 161 13.64 -36.03 5.64
C VAL A 161 13.47 -34.84 4.69
N ALA A 162 14.56 -34.26 4.17
CA ALA A 162 14.48 -33.16 3.19
C ALA A 162 13.71 -33.57 1.92
N LEU A 163 13.96 -34.79 1.43
CA LEU A 163 13.32 -35.30 0.23
C LEU A 163 11.82 -35.55 0.42
N VAL A 164 11.43 -36.09 1.58
CA VAL A 164 10.02 -36.27 1.96
C VAL A 164 9.33 -34.91 2.15
N VAL A 165 9.93 -33.98 2.87
CA VAL A 165 9.36 -32.65 3.12
C VAL A 165 9.18 -31.88 1.81
N ALA A 166 10.18 -31.91 0.91
CA ALA A 166 10.07 -31.28 -0.41
C ALA A 166 8.92 -31.90 -1.24
N ALA A 167 8.82 -33.23 -1.28
CA ALA A 167 7.76 -33.90 -2.01
C ALA A 167 6.37 -33.58 -1.46
N VAL A 168 6.20 -33.62 -0.14
CA VAL A 168 4.95 -33.26 0.55
C VAL A 168 4.59 -31.81 0.28
N ALA A 169 5.55 -30.89 0.35
CA ALA A 169 5.33 -29.48 0.06
C ALA A 169 4.86 -29.27 -1.40
N VAL A 170 5.49 -29.91 -2.38
CA VAL A 170 5.10 -29.81 -3.80
C VAL A 170 3.72 -30.40 -4.03
N VAL A 171 3.42 -31.56 -3.46
CA VAL A 171 2.08 -32.19 -3.56
C VAL A 171 1.02 -31.30 -2.89
N ALA A 172 1.32 -30.75 -1.72
CA ALA A 172 0.44 -29.80 -1.04
C ALA A 172 0.21 -28.55 -1.91
N ALA A 173 1.24 -28.00 -2.53
CA ALA A 173 1.12 -26.86 -3.44
C ALA A 173 0.17 -27.20 -4.60
N LEU A 174 0.38 -28.34 -5.26
CA LEU A 174 -0.49 -28.79 -6.36
C LEU A 174 -1.95 -28.93 -5.93
N LEU A 175 -2.22 -29.48 -4.74
CA LEU A 175 -3.58 -29.73 -4.26
C LEU A 175 -4.29 -28.48 -3.74
N VAL A 176 -3.55 -27.51 -3.20
CA VAL A 176 -4.10 -26.28 -2.65
C VAL A 176 -4.41 -25.26 -3.75
N VAL A 177 -3.65 -25.26 -4.87
CA VAL A 177 -3.91 -24.41 -6.04
C VAL A 177 -5.34 -24.61 -6.54
N PRO A 178 -6.19 -23.56 -6.54
CA PRO A 178 -7.56 -23.67 -7.04
C PRO A 178 -7.56 -24.03 -8.54
N PRO A 179 -8.37 -25.01 -8.98
CA PRO A 179 -8.39 -25.44 -10.39
C PRO A 179 -8.62 -24.32 -11.38
N ALA A 180 -9.46 -23.37 -10.97
CA ALA A 180 -9.85 -22.28 -11.80
C ALA A 180 -8.77 -21.17 -11.92
N ALA A 181 -7.69 -21.24 -11.12
CA ALA A 181 -6.51 -20.38 -11.30
C ALA A 181 -5.69 -20.80 -12.53
N VAL A 182 -5.86 -22.04 -13.00
CA VAL A 182 -5.03 -22.62 -14.06
C VAL A 182 -5.88 -23.07 -15.24
N THR A 183 -7.17 -23.31 -15.03
CA THR A 183 -8.05 -23.92 -16.02
C THR A 183 -9.43 -23.28 -16.08
N VAL A 184 -10.06 -23.41 -17.25
CA VAL A 184 -11.42 -22.94 -17.53
C VAL A 184 -12.41 -24.01 -17.04
N PRO A 185 -13.61 -23.66 -16.55
CA PRO A 185 -14.56 -24.62 -16.01
C PRO A 185 -14.88 -25.81 -16.93
N SER A 186 -14.77 -25.65 -18.25
CA SER A 186 -14.98 -26.72 -19.23
C SER A 186 -13.88 -27.79 -19.27
N ARG A 187 -12.76 -27.61 -18.55
CA ARG A 187 -11.62 -28.53 -18.52
C ARG A 187 -11.28 -29.02 -17.11
N ASP A 188 -12.17 -28.80 -16.14
CA ASP A 188 -11.91 -29.10 -14.72
C ASP A 188 -11.61 -30.60 -14.49
N ASP A 189 -12.36 -31.49 -15.14
CA ASP A 189 -12.13 -32.95 -15.03
C ASP A 189 -10.76 -33.39 -15.59
N SER A 190 -10.34 -32.81 -16.72
CA SER A 190 -9.04 -33.10 -17.34
C SER A 190 -7.89 -32.52 -16.52
N TYR A 191 -8.10 -31.37 -15.86
CA TYR A 191 -7.15 -30.78 -14.93
C TYR A 191 -7.00 -31.61 -13.66
N ALA A 192 -8.11 -32.03 -13.06
CA ALA A 192 -8.10 -32.88 -11.87
C ALA A 192 -7.38 -34.21 -12.14
N ALA A 193 -7.60 -34.82 -13.31
CA ALA A 193 -6.89 -36.02 -13.73
C ALA A 193 -5.37 -35.78 -13.88
N SER A 194 -4.97 -34.71 -14.58
CA SER A 194 -3.56 -34.35 -14.79
C SER A 194 -2.83 -34.01 -13.50
N ARG A 195 -3.49 -33.26 -12.60
CA ARG A 195 -2.98 -32.90 -11.28
C ARG A 195 -2.76 -34.12 -10.40
N ASN A 196 -3.74 -35.02 -10.35
CA ASN A 196 -3.64 -36.25 -9.57
C ASN A 196 -2.58 -37.20 -10.16
N ALA A 197 -2.39 -37.22 -11.49
CA ALA A 197 -1.32 -37.97 -12.14
C ALA A 197 0.07 -37.39 -11.79
N LEU A 198 0.23 -36.07 -11.82
CA LEU A 198 1.46 -35.39 -11.39
C LEU A 198 1.79 -35.63 -9.92
N ALA A 199 0.80 -35.54 -9.02
CA ALA A 199 0.98 -35.84 -7.61
C ALA A 199 1.42 -37.30 -7.39
N LYS A 200 0.83 -38.25 -8.12
CA LYS A 200 1.24 -39.67 -8.11
C LYS A 200 2.66 -39.86 -8.63
N LEU A 201 3.02 -39.20 -9.74
CA LEU A 201 4.37 -39.26 -10.31
C LEU A 201 5.43 -38.72 -9.35
N ILE A 202 5.14 -37.61 -8.66
CA ILE A 202 6.02 -37.06 -7.61
C ILE A 202 6.18 -38.10 -6.50
N GLY A 203 5.08 -38.69 -6.01
CA GLY A 203 5.15 -39.75 -4.99
C GLY A 203 6.00 -40.95 -5.42
N VAL A 204 5.84 -41.42 -6.67
CA VAL A 204 6.65 -42.52 -7.22
C VAL A 204 8.12 -42.12 -7.37
N ALA A 205 8.42 -40.93 -7.89
CA ALA A 205 9.80 -40.44 -8.02
C ALA A 205 10.48 -40.29 -6.65
N THR A 206 9.76 -39.79 -5.65
CA THR A 206 10.23 -39.71 -4.26
C THR A 206 10.50 -41.11 -3.70
N ALA A 207 9.61 -42.07 -3.89
CA ALA A 207 9.81 -43.46 -3.45
C ALA A 207 11.03 -44.12 -4.12
N ILE A 208 11.24 -43.89 -5.42
CA ILE A 208 12.42 -44.37 -6.15
C ILE A 208 13.69 -43.72 -5.61
N ALA A 209 13.68 -42.41 -5.34
CA ALA A 209 14.83 -41.70 -4.77
C ALA A 209 15.17 -42.19 -3.36
N ILE A 210 14.16 -42.41 -2.50
CA ILE A 210 14.33 -43.01 -1.16
C ILE A 210 14.90 -44.42 -1.28
N GLY A 211 14.31 -45.26 -2.14
CA GLY A 211 14.75 -46.63 -2.36
C GLY A 211 16.17 -46.70 -2.90
N GLY A 212 16.50 -45.87 -3.90
CA GLY A 212 17.85 -45.76 -4.47
C GLY A 212 18.87 -45.30 -3.43
N LEU A 213 18.56 -44.28 -2.63
CA LEU A 213 19.44 -43.82 -1.56
C LEU A 213 19.61 -44.89 -0.48
N SER A 214 18.55 -45.61 -0.13
CA SER A 214 18.58 -46.68 0.88
C SER A 214 19.43 -47.87 0.40
N ILE A 215 19.25 -48.30 -0.86
CA ILE A 215 20.05 -49.37 -1.48
C ILE A 215 21.52 -48.95 -1.57
N LEU A 216 21.80 -47.70 -1.94
CA LEU A 216 23.17 -47.18 -2.03
C LEU A 216 23.84 -47.17 -0.64
N THR A 217 23.11 -46.77 0.40
CA THR A 217 23.60 -46.69 1.79
C THR A 217 23.81 -48.07 2.40
N VAL A 218 22.92 -49.03 2.15
CA VAL A 218 23.11 -50.42 2.60
C VAL A 218 24.22 -51.09 1.79
N GLY A 219 24.27 -50.83 0.48
CA GLY A 219 25.29 -51.35 -0.42
C GLY A 219 26.71 -50.87 -0.08
N SER A 220 26.87 -49.64 0.42
CA SER A 220 28.17 -49.13 0.85
C SER A 220 28.75 -49.84 2.06
N VAL A 221 27.90 -50.50 2.88
CA VAL A 221 28.37 -51.36 3.99
C VAL A 221 29.09 -52.60 3.46
N PHE A 222 28.69 -53.10 2.28
CA PHE A 222 29.25 -54.31 1.68
C PHE A 222 30.30 -54.02 0.60
N VAL A 223 30.27 -52.82 0.01
CA VAL A 223 31.19 -52.40 -1.05
C VAL A 223 31.79 -51.02 -0.68
N PRO A 224 33.02 -50.99 -0.12
CA PRO A 224 33.67 -49.77 0.35
C PRO A 224 33.84 -48.69 -0.73
N ALA A 225 33.90 -49.07 -2.01
CA ALA A 225 34.01 -48.13 -3.13
C ALA A 225 32.76 -47.22 -3.31
N LEU A 226 31.63 -47.54 -2.67
CA LEU A 226 30.40 -46.74 -2.73
C LEU A 226 30.30 -45.69 -1.61
N GLU A 227 31.08 -45.81 -0.54
CA GLU A 227 31.13 -44.86 0.58
C GLU A 227 31.38 -43.41 0.14
N PRO A 228 32.37 -43.10 -0.73
CA PRO A 228 32.59 -41.72 -1.18
C PRO A 228 31.44 -41.17 -2.02
N VAL A 229 30.64 -42.04 -2.67
CA VAL A 229 29.47 -41.61 -3.45
C VAL A 229 28.31 -41.24 -2.53
N VAL A 230 28.09 -42.01 -1.45
CA VAL A 230 27.08 -41.70 -0.43
C VAL A 230 27.46 -40.41 0.29
N GLU A 231 28.71 -40.25 0.71
CA GLU A 231 29.20 -39.02 1.36
C GLU A 231 29.07 -37.80 0.44
N ALA A 232 29.45 -37.94 -0.83
CA ALA A 232 29.30 -36.86 -1.82
C ALA A 232 27.84 -36.44 -1.98
N LEU A 233 26.88 -37.38 -1.96
CA LEU A 233 25.46 -37.08 -2.08
C LEU A 233 24.87 -36.49 -0.79
N THR A 234 25.19 -37.04 0.37
CA THR A 234 24.68 -36.55 1.66
C THR A 234 25.29 -35.22 2.08
N GLY A 235 26.54 -34.99 1.68
CA GLY A 235 27.34 -33.80 1.92
C GLY A 235 27.13 -32.69 0.88
N SER A 236 26.43 -32.97 -0.22
CA SER A 236 26.28 -32.01 -1.32
C SER A 236 25.37 -30.84 -0.96
N ALA A 237 25.99 -29.66 -0.83
CA ALA A 237 25.27 -28.39 -0.72
C ALA A 237 24.36 -28.12 -1.93
N ALA A 238 24.70 -28.63 -3.12
CA ALA A 238 23.89 -28.44 -4.32
C ALA A 238 22.57 -29.21 -4.26
N VAL A 239 22.60 -30.48 -3.83
CA VAL A 239 21.39 -31.32 -3.68
C VAL A 239 20.50 -30.76 -2.58
N ARG A 240 21.08 -30.44 -1.42
CA ARG A 240 20.34 -29.86 -0.29
C ARG A 240 19.80 -28.48 -0.60
N GLY A 241 20.56 -27.65 -1.31
CA GLY A 241 20.14 -26.33 -1.76
C GLY A 241 18.96 -26.39 -2.72
N LEU A 242 18.98 -27.35 -3.65
CA LEU A 242 17.87 -27.57 -4.57
C LEU A 242 16.61 -28.06 -3.84
N LEU A 243 16.75 -29.00 -2.90
CA LEU A 243 15.62 -29.46 -2.08
C LEU A 243 15.04 -28.35 -1.20
N ALA A 244 15.89 -27.53 -0.56
CA ALA A 244 15.46 -26.39 0.23
C ALA A 244 14.75 -25.34 -0.64
N ALA A 245 15.29 -25.04 -1.83
CA ALA A 245 14.69 -24.10 -2.78
C ALA A 245 13.32 -24.59 -3.28
N VAL A 246 13.21 -25.87 -3.64
CA VAL A 246 11.94 -26.50 -4.06
C VAL A 246 10.92 -26.47 -2.93
N THR A 247 11.33 -26.80 -1.70
CA THR A 247 10.47 -26.77 -0.51
C THR A 247 9.96 -25.36 -0.24
N GLY A 248 10.86 -24.36 -0.24
CA GLY A 248 10.51 -22.95 -0.03
C GLY A 248 9.55 -22.43 -1.10
N ALA A 249 9.83 -22.71 -2.37
CA ALA A 249 8.96 -22.33 -3.49
C ALA A 249 7.58 -22.99 -3.39
N ALA A 250 7.53 -24.27 -3.00
CA ALA A 250 6.28 -25.00 -2.84
C ALA A 250 5.45 -24.47 -1.66
N LEU A 251 6.07 -24.23 -0.50
CA LEU A 251 5.40 -23.63 0.66
C LEU A 251 4.88 -22.23 0.36
N LEU A 252 5.64 -21.41 -0.37
CA LEU A 252 5.20 -20.10 -0.83
C LEU A 252 4.01 -20.24 -1.80
N GLY A 253 4.05 -21.21 -2.71
CA GLY A 253 2.93 -21.58 -3.56
C GLY A 253 1.67 -21.99 -2.79
N VAL A 254 1.81 -22.79 -1.71
CA VAL A 254 0.72 -23.17 -0.81
C VAL A 254 0.12 -21.92 -0.14
N ALA A 255 0.96 -21.11 0.51
CA ALA A 255 0.51 -19.93 1.25
C ALA A 255 -0.29 -18.98 0.35
N VAL A 256 0.23 -18.71 -0.84
CA VAL A 256 -0.43 -17.90 -1.86
C VAL A 256 -1.74 -18.55 -2.32
N SER A 257 -1.75 -19.85 -2.57
CA SER A 257 -2.94 -20.57 -3.03
C SER A 257 -4.06 -20.61 -2.00
N VAL A 258 -3.74 -20.61 -0.70
CA VAL A 258 -4.75 -20.47 0.37
C VAL A 258 -5.43 -19.10 0.28
N VAL A 259 -4.68 -18.03 0.07
CA VAL A 259 -5.22 -16.67 -0.09
C VAL A 259 -6.05 -16.54 -1.36
N ILE A 260 -5.59 -17.11 -2.49
CA ILE A 260 -6.37 -17.19 -3.73
C ILE A 260 -7.70 -17.89 -3.44
N ARG A 261 -7.68 -19.00 -2.70
CA ARG A 261 -8.88 -19.80 -2.42
C ARG A 261 -9.89 -19.10 -1.53
N SER A 262 -9.45 -18.31 -0.55
CA SER A 262 -10.35 -17.53 0.30
C SER A 262 -11.02 -16.39 -0.48
N VAL A 263 -10.28 -15.70 -1.33
CA VAL A 263 -10.80 -14.61 -2.19
C VAL A 263 -11.71 -15.15 -3.30
N TRP A 264 -11.35 -16.30 -3.89
CA TRP A 264 -12.17 -16.95 -4.93
C TRP A 264 -13.59 -17.24 -4.45
N ARG A 265 -13.73 -17.82 -3.25
CA ARG A 265 -15.04 -18.19 -2.70
C ARG A 265 -16.00 -17.00 -2.51
N GLN A 266 -15.50 -15.77 -2.62
CA GLN A 266 -16.27 -14.54 -2.45
C GLN A 266 -16.65 -13.88 -3.80
N THR A 267 -16.19 -14.39 -4.95
CA THR A 267 -16.42 -13.74 -6.26
C THR A 267 -17.25 -14.60 -7.21
N ASP A 268 -18.51 -14.19 -7.47
CA ASP A 268 -19.48 -14.87 -8.36
C ASP A 268 -19.21 -14.67 -9.89
N GLY A 269 -17.98 -14.37 -10.29
CA GLY A 269 -17.66 -13.87 -11.64
C GLY A 269 -16.89 -14.84 -12.57
N ARG A 270 -17.30 -14.91 -13.86
CA ARG A 270 -16.64 -15.66 -14.96
C ARG A 270 -15.24 -15.15 -15.39
N ARG A 271 -14.74 -14.02 -14.87
CA ARG A 271 -13.38 -13.50 -15.13
C ARG A 271 -12.69 -13.22 -13.80
N ASN A 272 -11.87 -14.17 -13.37
CA ASN A 272 -11.17 -14.06 -12.11
C ASN A 272 -9.79 -13.40 -12.29
N ALA A 273 -9.63 -12.18 -11.75
CA ALA A 273 -8.39 -11.43 -11.80
C ALA A 273 -7.36 -11.85 -10.73
N VAL A 274 -7.70 -12.84 -9.89
CA VAL A 274 -6.86 -13.28 -8.76
C VAL A 274 -5.48 -13.78 -9.20
N VAL A 275 -5.38 -14.47 -10.34
CA VAL A 275 -4.08 -14.94 -10.87
C VAL A 275 -3.16 -13.77 -11.18
N ALA A 276 -3.71 -12.72 -11.82
CA ALA A 276 -2.96 -11.51 -12.12
C ALA A 276 -2.54 -10.77 -10.84
N ILE A 277 -3.42 -10.70 -9.85
CA ILE A 277 -3.11 -10.11 -8.54
C ILE A 277 -1.90 -10.81 -7.92
N VAL A 278 -1.95 -12.13 -7.82
CA VAL A 278 -0.86 -12.92 -7.23
C VAL A 278 0.43 -12.80 -8.02
N ALA A 279 0.35 -12.95 -9.35
CA ALA A 279 1.51 -12.84 -10.22
C ALA A 279 2.15 -11.44 -10.16
N GLY A 280 1.38 -10.40 -9.82
CA GLY A 280 1.89 -9.05 -9.55
C GLY A 280 2.47 -8.87 -8.16
N SER A 281 1.77 -9.32 -7.11
CA SER A 281 2.21 -9.13 -5.72
C SER A 281 3.50 -9.88 -5.40
N MET A 282 3.76 -11.04 -6.01
CA MET A 282 5.00 -11.79 -5.85
C MET A 282 6.25 -10.96 -6.21
N PRO A 283 6.43 -10.47 -7.45
CA PRO A 283 7.57 -9.62 -7.79
C PRO A 283 7.52 -8.26 -7.07
N GLY A 284 6.32 -7.74 -6.75
CA GLY A 284 6.16 -6.48 -6.02
C GLY A 284 6.76 -6.49 -4.60
N VAL A 285 6.77 -7.64 -3.92
CA VAL A 285 7.43 -7.81 -2.60
C VAL A 285 8.81 -8.47 -2.75
N GLY A 286 8.91 -9.48 -3.62
CA GLY A 286 10.11 -10.29 -3.79
C GLY A 286 11.29 -9.53 -4.38
N LEU A 287 11.08 -8.65 -5.37
CA LEU A 287 12.17 -7.87 -5.96
C LEU A 287 12.77 -6.86 -4.96
N PRO A 288 11.98 -6.04 -4.24
CA PRO A 288 12.54 -5.18 -3.19
C PRO A 288 13.26 -5.97 -2.10
N PHE A 289 12.71 -7.12 -1.68
CA PHE A 289 13.32 -7.94 -0.63
C PHE A 289 14.68 -8.51 -1.08
N ALA A 290 14.72 -9.09 -2.27
CA ALA A 290 15.94 -9.61 -2.87
C ALA A 290 16.97 -8.50 -3.11
N ALA A 291 16.54 -7.30 -3.51
CA ALA A 291 17.44 -6.16 -3.70
C ALA A 291 18.07 -5.72 -2.38
N VAL A 292 17.27 -5.58 -1.31
CA VAL A 292 17.75 -5.14 0.00
C VAL A 292 18.74 -6.15 0.61
N ILE A 293 18.45 -7.45 0.50
CA ILE A 293 19.35 -8.50 0.98
C ILE A 293 20.59 -8.63 0.09
N GLY A 294 20.42 -8.57 -1.23
CA GLY A 294 21.49 -8.80 -2.21
C GLY A 294 22.53 -7.69 -2.26
N VAL A 295 22.16 -6.44 -1.95
CA VAL A 295 23.10 -5.31 -1.91
C VAL A 295 24.00 -5.36 -0.65
N GLY A 296 23.62 -6.10 0.39
CA GLY A 296 24.51 -6.45 1.51
C GLY A 296 24.92 -5.28 2.43
N GLY A 297 24.11 -4.22 2.52
CA GLY A 297 24.46 -3.02 3.31
C GLY A 297 23.41 -2.57 4.34
N ILE A 298 22.32 -3.33 4.51
CA ILE A 298 21.24 -3.02 5.45
C ILE A 298 21.15 -4.15 6.46
N GLU A 299 21.14 -3.80 7.75
CA GLU A 299 21.00 -4.77 8.85
C GLU A 299 19.69 -5.57 8.71
N ALA A 300 19.76 -6.88 8.93
CA ALA A 300 18.64 -7.78 8.75
C ALA A 300 17.43 -7.40 9.61
N MET A 301 17.65 -6.90 10.83
CA MET A 301 16.59 -6.36 11.69
C MET A 301 15.91 -5.10 11.11
N THR A 302 16.66 -4.25 10.40
CA THR A 302 16.09 -3.09 9.68
C THR A 302 15.23 -3.55 8.50
N VAL A 303 15.65 -4.62 7.80
CA VAL A 303 14.82 -5.24 6.76
C VAL A 303 13.55 -5.84 7.36
N ALA A 304 13.66 -6.55 8.48
CA ALA A 304 12.52 -7.15 9.17
C ALA A 304 11.49 -6.10 9.61
N THR A 305 11.94 -4.99 10.19
CA THR A 305 11.06 -3.89 10.62
C THR A 305 10.40 -3.19 9.43
N LEU A 306 11.12 -2.94 8.34
CA LEU A 306 10.56 -2.35 7.12
C LEU A 306 9.46 -3.23 6.51
N PHE A 307 9.74 -4.51 6.29
CA PHE A 307 8.77 -5.44 5.69
C PHE A 307 7.64 -5.78 6.66
N GLY A 308 7.88 -5.83 7.97
CA GLY A 308 6.86 -6.01 8.99
C GLY A 308 5.89 -4.84 9.06
N ALA A 309 6.40 -3.60 9.05
CA ALA A 309 5.57 -2.40 9.00
C ALA A 309 4.78 -2.29 7.68
N ALA A 310 5.39 -2.67 6.55
CA ALA A 310 4.68 -2.76 5.27
C ALA A 310 3.58 -3.83 5.31
N ALA A 311 3.83 -4.99 5.92
CA ALA A 311 2.81 -6.04 6.09
C ALA A 311 1.61 -5.53 6.90
N ALA A 312 1.87 -4.80 8.00
CA ALA A 312 0.82 -4.18 8.81
C ALA A 312 0.05 -3.12 8.02
N ALA A 313 0.74 -2.21 7.33
CA ALA A 313 0.12 -1.16 6.52
C ALA A 313 -0.76 -1.73 5.38
N LEU A 314 -0.28 -2.79 4.71
CA LEU A 314 -1.04 -3.51 3.69
C LEU A 314 -2.24 -4.27 4.28
N GLY A 315 -2.09 -4.85 5.47
CA GLY A 315 -3.19 -5.50 6.19
C GLY A 315 -4.30 -4.51 6.58
N VAL A 316 -3.92 -3.34 7.09
CA VAL A 316 -4.85 -2.22 7.36
C VAL A 316 -5.47 -1.73 6.05
N GLY A 317 -4.70 -1.62 4.97
CA GLY A 317 -5.18 -1.26 3.64
C GLY A 317 -6.20 -2.24 3.08
N TRP A 318 -6.01 -3.55 3.29
CA TRP A 318 -7.00 -4.58 2.96
C TRP A 318 -8.31 -4.39 3.73
N LEU A 319 -8.23 -4.21 5.05
CA LEU A 319 -9.40 -4.00 5.91
C LEU A 319 -10.15 -2.71 5.51
N ALA A 320 -9.42 -1.63 5.25
CA ALA A 320 -9.97 -0.37 4.77
C ALA A 320 -10.65 -0.53 3.41
N ALA A 321 -10.03 -1.24 2.45
CA ALA A 321 -10.62 -1.50 1.14
C ALA A 321 -11.91 -2.32 1.24
N TRP A 322 -11.93 -3.34 2.11
CA TRP A 322 -13.11 -4.17 2.36
C TRP A 322 -14.26 -3.39 3.00
N LEU A 323 -13.97 -2.56 4.02
CA LEU A 323 -14.97 -1.69 4.63
C LEU A 323 -15.49 -0.64 3.64
N TYR A 324 -14.60 -0.02 2.87
CA TYR A 324 -14.93 1.04 1.92
C TYR A 324 -15.69 0.52 0.71
N GLU A 325 -15.46 -0.72 0.28
CA GLU A 325 -16.25 -1.38 -0.75
C GLU A 325 -17.74 -1.42 -0.36
N GLY A 326 -18.06 -1.79 0.88
CA GLY A 326 -19.44 -1.80 1.39
C GLY A 326 -20.10 -0.43 1.34
N VAL A 327 -19.34 0.64 1.60
CA VAL A 327 -19.80 2.03 1.54
C VAL A 327 -20.02 2.48 0.09
N VAL A 328 -19.10 2.15 -0.83
CA VAL A 328 -19.24 2.44 -2.27
C VAL A 328 -20.41 1.68 -2.87
N GLY A 329 -20.62 0.41 -2.49
CA GLY A 329 -21.76 -0.38 -2.94
C GLY A 329 -23.12 0.19 -2.51
N ARG A 330 -23.15 0.93 -1.40
CA ARG A 330 -24.34 1.65 -0.88
C ARG A 330 -24.47 3.08 -1.41
N ASN A 331 -23.54 3.53 -2.26
CA ASN A 331 -23.48 4.91 -2.76
C ASN A 331 -23.31 5.98 -1.65
N GLU A 332 -22.71 5.58 -0.51
CA GLU A 332 -22.43 6.43 0.65
C GLU A 332 -20.97 6.93 0.68
N ALA A 333 -20.24 6.72 -0.41
CA ALA A 333 -18.80 6.96 -0.48
C ALA A 333 -18.43 8.43 -0.30
N THR A 334 -17.38 8.67 0.50
CA THR A 334 -16.81 9.99 0.69
C THR A 334 -16.27 10.54 -0.64
N ASN A 335 -16.63 11.78 -0.92
CA ASN A 335 -16.29 12.45 -2.16
C ASN A 335 -14.80 12.80 -2.23
N PRO A 336 -14.11 12.60 -3.37
CA PRO A 336 -12.67 12.78 -3.45
C PRO A 336 -12.22 14.22 -3.14
N GLU A 337 -12.99 15.26 -3.50
CA GLU A 337 -12.69 16.64 -3.09
C GLU A 337 -12.75 16.87 -1.58
N THR A 338 -13.61 16.16 -0.86
CA THR A 338 -13.69 16.27 0.60
C THR A 338 -12.45 15.63 1.25
N ALA A 339 -11.90 14.58 0.63
CA ALA A 339 -10.62 14.02 1.04
C ALA A 339 -9.45 14.97 0.74
N VAL A 340 -9.45 15.68 -0.39
CA VAL A 340 -8.45 16.73 -0.69
C VAL A 340 -8.52 17.85 0.35
N ALA A 341 -9.72 18.36 0.65
CA ALA A 341 -9.91 19.39 1.66
C ALA A 341 -9.46 18.93 3.05
N ALA A 342 -9.82 17.70 3.47
CA ALA A 342 -9.41 17.14 4.75
C ALA A 342 -7.89 16.96 4.85
N ALA A 343 -7.23 16.48 3.79
CA ALA A 343 -5.78 16.32 3.76
C ALA A 343 -5.06 17.67 3.86
N LEU A 344 -5.54 18.69 3.14
CA LEU A 344 -5.00 20.05 3.21
C LEU A 344 -5.21 20.68 4.60
N ALA A 345 -6.39 20.53 5.19
CA ALA A 345 -6.69 21.04 6.53
C ALA A 345 -5.81 20.36 7.59
N ALA A 346 -5.70 19.03 7.56
CA ALA A 346 -4.81 18.28 8.43
C ALA A 346 -3.36 18.71 8.25
N GLY A 347 -2.91 18.92 7.01
CA GLY A 347 -1.59 19.47 6.69
C GLY A 347 -1.34 20.82 7.34
N GLY A 348 -2.30 21.75 7.22
CA GLY A 348 -2.21 23.07 7.85
C GLY A 348 -2.12 22.99 9.37
N VAL A 349 -2.90 22.11 10.00
CA VAL A 349 -2.87 21.88 11.46
C VAL A 349 -1.54 21.29 11.90
N VAL A 350 -1.03 20.26 11.21
CA VAL A 350 0.26 19.63 11.54
C VAL A 350 1.43 20.61 11.35
N SER A 351 1.41 21.39 10.26
CA SER A 351 2.39 22.45 10.03
C SER A 351 2.33 23.51 11.15
N GLY A 352 1.11 23.94 11.54
CA GLY A 352 0.90 24.92 12.60
C GLY A 352 1.35 24.43 13.97
N ALA A 353 1.07 23.17 14.31
CA ALA A 353 1.51 22.54 15.55
C ALA A 353 3.03 22.34 15.62
N SER A 354 3.73 22.40 14.49
CA SER A 354 5.19 22.23 14.41
C SER A 354 5.99 23.53 14.56
N VAL A 355 5.32 24.69 14.68
CA VAL A 355 5.98 25.98 14.86
C VAL A 355 6.48 26.11 16.31
N ASP A 356 7.78 26.31 16.49
CA ASP A 356 8.38 26.54 17.81
C ASP A 356 8.07 27.95 18.31
N THR A 357 7.18 28.05 19.30
CA THR A 357 6.72 29.31 19.88
C THR A 357 7.73 29.93 20.85
N ALA A 358 8.81 29.24 21.20
CA ALA A 358 9.82 29.75 22.14
C ALA A 358 10.68 30.87 21.54
N THR A 359 10.76 30.97 20.21
CA THR A 359 11.50 32.01 19.51
C THR A 359 10.53 32.88 18.72
N LEU A 360 10.18 34.07 19.23
CA LEU A 360 9.30 35.02 18.53
C LEU A 360 10.08 35.83 17.49
N GLY A 361 10.68 35.14 16.51
CA GLY A 361 11.44 35.74 15.41
C GLY A 361 10.61 35.96 14.13
N LEU A 362 11.15 36.75 13.18
CA LEU A 362 10.57 36.93 11.84
C LEU A 362 10.40 35.60 11.07
N GLU A 363 11.27 34.64 11.34
CA GLU A 363 11.25 33.29 10.75
C GLU A 363 10.06 32.46 11.25
N THR A 364 9.69 32.64 12.53
CA THR A 364 8.50 32.07 13.19
C THR A 364 7.22 32.70 12.63
N GLY A 365 7.24 34.00 12.34
CA GLY A 365 6.14 34.68 11.64
C GLY A 365 5.94 34.15 10.22
N ARG A 366 7.03 33.90 9.48
CA ARG A 366 6.99 33.34 8.12
C ARG A 366 6.46 31.91 8.09
N THR A 367 6.90 31.07 9.02
CA THR A 367 6.41 29.68 9.16
C THR A 367 4.96 29.65 9.63
N GLY A 368 4.57 30.50 10.58
CA GLY A 368 3.17 30.67 10.99
C GLY A 368 2.25 31.06 9.83
N VAL A 369 2.64 32.04 8.99
CA VAL A 369 1.85 32.44 7.81
C VAL A 369 1.78 31.32 6.75
N ALA A 370 2.83 30.50 6.62
CA ALA A 370 2.84 29.38 5.68
C ALA A 370 1.77 28.31 6.02
N THR A 371 1.35 28.19 7.28
CA THR A 371 0.32 27.24 7.74
C THR A 371 -1.11 27.65 7.36
N VAL A 372 -1.31 28.94 7.10
CA VAL A 372 -2.59 29.54 6.71
C VAL A 372 -2.95 29.16 5.26
N VAL A 373 -1.94 29.02 4.40
CA VAL A 373 -2.10 28.70 2.97
C VAL A 373 -2.77 27.34 2.73
N PRO A 374 -2.34 26.21 3.33
CA PRO A 374 -3.03 24.94 3.15
C PRO A 374 -4.45 24.94 3.74
N ILE A 375 -4.73 25.69 4.81
CA ILE A 375 -6.09 25.85 5.35
C ILE A 375 -6.99 26.62 4.36
N ALA A 376 -6.49 27.70 3.77
CA ALA A 376 -7.19 28.43 2.72
C ALA A 376 -7.44 27.55 1.49
N ALA A 377 -6.44 26.76 1.08
CA ALA A 377 -6.59 25.80 -0.01
C ALA A 377 -7.61 24.70 0.32
N ALA A 378 -7.71 24.27 1.58
CA ALA A 378 -8.70 23.30 2.03
C ALA A 378 -10.13 23.83 1.92
N LEU A 379 -10.38 25.05 2.42
CA LEU A 379 -11.69 25.71 2.35
C LEU A 379 -12.11 25.95 0.90
N PHE A 380 -11.17 26.41 0.07
CA PHE A 380 -11.38 26.55 -1.36
C PHE A 380 -11.76 25.21 -2.01
N ALA A 381 -11.00 24.14 -1.73
CA ALA A 381 -11.25 22.83 -2.31
C ALA A 381 -12.61 22.26 -1.89
N TYR A 382 -13.03 22.50 -0.66
CA TYR A 382 -14.33 22.07 -0.16
C TYR A 382 -15.50 22.79 -0.88
N ASP A 383 -15.48 24.14 -0.93
CA ASP A 383 -16.53 24.93 -1.58
C ASP A 383 -16.61 24.64 -3.09
N VAL A 384 -15.47 24.73 -3.78
CA VAL A 384 -15.38 24.50 -5.23
C VAL A 384 -15.74 23.06 -5.60
N GLY A 385 -15.34 22.08 -4.80
CA GLY A 385 -15.72 20.69 -5.01
C GLY A 385 -17.22 20.47 -4.85
N ARG A 386 -17.82 21.01 -3.79
CA ARG A 386 -19.27 20.95 -3.58
C ARG A 386 -20.04 21.61 -4.73
N TYR A 387 -19.62 22.81 -5.14
CA TYR A 387 -20.21 23.51 -6.30
C TYR A 387 -20.09 22.67 -7.57
N GLY A 388 -18.90 22.15 -7.87
CA GLY A 388 -18.67 21.33 -9.06
C GLY A 388 -19.51 20.06 -9.10
N ARG A 389 -19.75 19.42 -7.94
CA ARG A 389 -20.62 18.25 -7.86
C ARG A 389 -22.08 18.61 -8.08
N THR A 390 -22.57 19.70 -7.49
CA THR A 390 -23.93 20.18 -7.76
C THR A 390 -24.10 20.48 -9.25
N LEU A 391 -23.12 21.15 -9.85
CA LEU A 391 -23.11 21.46 -11.28
C LEU A 391 -23.09 20.20 -12.17
N ALA A 392 -22.29 19.19 -11.79
CA ALA A 392 -22.26 17.90 -12.50
C ALA A 392 -23.62 17.18 -12.44
N ARG A 393 -24.30 17.22 -11.29
CA ARG A 393 -25.62 16.60 -11.10
C ARG A 393 -26.73 17.32 -11.87
N GLU A 394 -26.69 18.64 -11.93
CA GLU A 394 -27.75 19.45 -12.53
C GLU A 394 -27.59 19.65 -14.04
N ILE A 395 -26.35 19.84 -14.51
CA ILE A 395 -26.05 20.27 -15.89
C ILE A 395 -25.18 19.24 -16.62
N GLY A 396 -24.46 18.39 -15.89
CA GLY A 396 -23.51 17.43 -16.45
C GLY A 396 -22.07 17.96 -16.51
N SER A 397 -21.14 17.09 -16.91
CA SER A 397 -19.70 17.36 -16.94
C SER A 397 -19.29 18.40 -18.01
N GLU A 398 -20.18 18.71 -18.96
CA GLU A 398 -20.00 19.68 -20.06
C GLU A 398 -20.48 21.10 -19.72
N ALA A 399 -20.76 21.40 -18.44
CA ALA A 399 -21.22 22.72 -18.02
C ALA A 399 -20.32 23.87 -18.50
N SER A 400 -20.93 25.02 -18.81
CA SER A 400 -20.21 26.16 -19.39
C SER A 400 -19.07 26.66 -18.49
N ARG A 401 -17.93 27.00 -19.12
CA ARG A 401 -16.69 27.34 -18.40
C ARG A 401 -16.70 28.70 -17.71
N ARG A 402 -17.42 29.70 -18.26
CA ARG A 402 -17.36 31.08 -17.77
C ARG A 402 -17.88 31.24 -16.33
N PRO A 403 -19.07 30.71 -15.95
CA PRO A 403 -19.55 30.79 -14.57
C PRO A 403 -18.63 30.06 -13.58
N GLN A 404 -18.03 28.94 -14.00
CA GLN A 404 -17.08 28.19 -13.18
C GLN A 404 -15.82 29.00 -12.87
N LEU A 405 -15.26 29.72 -13.84
CA LEU A 405 -14.09 30.58 -13.62
C LEU A 405 -14.38 31.74 -12.66
N VAL A 406 -15.57 32.35 -12.75
CA VAL A 406 -15.99 33.41 -11.83
C VAL A 406 -16.13 32.87 -10.42
N ARG A 407 -16.76 31.70 -10.24
CA ARG A 407 -16.87 31.05 -8.92
C ARG A 407 -15.50 30.69 -8.36
N LEU A 408 -14.61 30.11 -9.16
CA LEU A 408 -13.22 29.83 -8.76
C LEU A 408 -12.49 31.10 -8.32
N GLY A 409 -12.61 32.19 -9.07
CA GLY A 409 -12.00 33.48 -8.71
C GLY A 409 -12.54 34.04 -7.40
N TRP A 410 -13.85 33.99 -7.21
CA TRP A 410 -14.51 34.44 -5.98
C TRP A 410 -14.14 33.60 -4.77
N SER A 411 -14.30 32.27 -4.85
CA SER A 411 -13.95 31.35 -3.76
C SER A 411 -12.47 31.43 -3.40
N GLY A 412 -11.59 31.60 -4.40
CA GLY A 412 -10.16 31.80 -4.19
C GLY A 412 -9.86 33.11 -3.45
N GLY A 413 -10.49 34.22 -3.87
CA GLY A 413 -10.36 35.52 -3.19
C GLY A 413 -10.87 35.49 -1.76
N VAL A 414 -12.05 34.91 -1.52
CA VAL A 414 -12.64 34.78 -0.18
C VAL A 414 -11.78 33.89 0.73
N ALA A 415 -11.27 32.77 0.23
CA ALA A 415 -10.40 31.90 1.01
C ALA A 415 -9.06 32.59 1.36
N ALA A 416 -8.43 33.29 0.41
CA ALA A 416 -7.18 33.99 0.66
C ALA A 416 -7.34 35.11 1.70
N VAL A 417 -8.36 35.96 1.55
CA VAL A 417 -8.59 37.10 2.44
C VAL A 417 -9.17 36.64 3.78
N GLY A 418 -10.16 35.76 3.77
CA GLY A 418 -10.88 35.31 4.97
C GLY A 418 -10.00 34.57 5.96
N VAL A 419 -9.09 33.71 5.48
CA VAL A 419 -8.18 32.98 6.38
C VAL A 419 -7.09 33.90 6.93
N LEU A 420 -6.59 34.87 6.15
CA LEU A 420 -5.67 35.90 6.67
C LEU A 420 -6.32 36.76 7.76
N VAL A 421 -7.55 37.22 7.53
CA VAL A 421 -8.31 37.99 8.52
C VAL A 421 -8.59 37.15 9.77
N GLY A 422 -8.96 35.88 9.61
CA GLY A 422 -9.15 34.95 10.73
C GLY A 422 -7.87 34.71 11.53
N ALA A 423 -6.73 34.53 10.85
CA ALA A 423 -5.43 34.36 11.49
C ALA A 423 -4.99 35.62 12.25
N LEU A 424 -5.13 36.80 11.66
CA LEU A 424 -4.85 38.08 12.31
C LEU A 424 -5.80 38.34 13.49
N GLY A 425 -7.07 37.96 13.36
CA GLY A 425 -8.05 38.03 14.44
C GLY A 425 -7.69 37.13 15.62
N MET A 426 -7.27 35.88 15.36
CA MET A 426 -6.78 34.99 16.40
C MET A 426 -5.49 35.50 17.05
N ALA A 427 -4.53 36.01 16.27
CA ALA A 427 -3.30 36.61 16.79
C ALA A 427 -3.60 37.86 17.66
N GLY A 428 -4.53 38.70 17.23
CA GLY A 428 -5.01 39.83 18.04
C GLY A 428 -5.65 39.37 19.34
N ALA A 429 -6.49 38.31 19.29
CA ALA A 429 -7.13 37.75 20.46
C ALA A 429 -6.14 37.13 21.45
N THR A 430 -5.07 36.46 20.99
CA THR A 430 -4.05 35.87 21.86
C THR A 430 -3.10 36.91 22.47
N VAL A 431 -2.75 37.98 21.75
CA VAL A 431 -1.95 39.10 22.30
C VAL A 431 -2.73 39.88 23.36
N LEU A 432 -4.05 39.95 23.25
CA LEU A 432 -4.94 40.60 24.22
C LEU A 432 -5.37 39.67 25.38
N ALA A 433 -5.05 38.37 25.31
CA ALA A 433 -5.40 37.38 26.32
C ALA A 433 -4.76 37.62 27.71
N PRO A 434 -3.53 38.17 27.85
CA PRO A 434 -2.98 38.45 29.18
C PRO A 434 -3.57 39.69 29.87
N THR A 435 -4.24 40.59 29.14
CA THR A 435 -4.57 41.94 29.64
C THR A 435 -6.06 42.23 29.83
N LEU A 436 -6.99 41.49 29.24
CA LEU A 436 -8.38 41.96 29.18
C LEU A 436 -9.43 40.82 29.19
N SER A 437 -9.99 40.52 30.36
CA SER A 437 -10.98 39.45 30.62
C SER A 437 -12.35 39.62 29.93
N VAL A 438 -12.59 40.72 29.21
CA VAL A 438 -13.86 40.98 28.49
C VAL A 438 -13.63 41.30 26.99
N PRO A 439 -12.66 42.14 26.62
CA PRO A 439 -12.25 42.33 25.21
C PRO A 439 -11.68 41.08 24.52
N ALA A 440 -10.96 40.20 25.22
CA ALA A 440 -10.44 38.97 24.64
C ALA A 440 -11.58 38.02 24.21
N THR A 441 -12.65 37.93 25.00
CA THR A 441 -13.89 37.23 24.60
C THR A 441 -14.54 37.86 23.38
N ALA A 442 -14.57 39.20 23.26
CA ALA A 442 -15.09 39.86 22.07
C ALA A 442 -14.21 39.60 20.84
N GLY A 443 -12.89 39.62 20.98
CA GLY A 443 -11.94 39.29 19.91
C GLY A 443 -12.06 37.84 19.45
N VAL A 444 -12.17 36.89 20.38
CA VAL A 444 -12.43 35.47 20.07
C VAL A 444 -13.81 35.30 19.45
N ILE A 445 -14.86 35.96 19.95
CA ILE A 445 -16.20 35.89 19.37
C ILE A 445 -16.23 36.51 17.97
N VAL A 446 -15.51 37.61 17.71
CA VAL A 446 -15.42 38.24 16.39
C VAL A 446 -14.55 37.42 15.44
N ALA A 447 -13.45 36.84 15.91
CA ALA A 447 -12.62 35.93 15.10
C ALA A 447 -13.37 34.63 14.79
N VAL A 448 -14.08 34.06 15.77
CA VAL A 448 -14.99 32.92 15.58
C VAL A 448 -16.15 33.33 14.69
N ALA A 449 -16.74 34.52 14.80
CA ALA A 449 -17.80 34.99 13.92
C ALA A 449 -17.31 35.32 12.50
N ALA A 450 -16.05 35.72 12.33
CA ALA A 450 -15.42 35.96 11.04
C ALA A 450 -15.00 34.65 10.38
N VAL A 451 -14.50 33.69 11.17
CA VAL A 451 -14.21 32.33 10.71
C VAL A 451 -15.52 31.61 10.41
N VAL A 452 -16.48 31.58 11.32
CA VAL A 452 -17.82 31.00 11.12
C VAL A 452 -18.54 31.72 10.00
N GLY A 453 -18.50 33.05 9.92
CA GLY A 453 -19.10 33.84 8.85
C GLY A 453 -18.45 33.57 7.50
N GLY A 454 -17.12 33.57 7.41
CA GLY A 454 -16.39 33.22 6.21
C GLY A 454 -16.64 31.77 5.79
N THR A 455 -16.65 30.83 6.74
CA THR A 455 -16.99 29.43 6.51
C THR A 455 -18.45 29.30 6.08
N TRP A 456 -19.37 30.08 6.66
CA TRP A 456 -20.80 30.06 6.32
C TRP A 456 -21.06 30.67 4.94
N VAL A 457 -20.35 31.72 4.54
CA VAL A 457 -20.37 32.28 3.18
C VAL A 457 -19.74 31.33 2.15
N LEU A 458 -18.78 30.50 2.56
CA LEU A 458 -18.18 29.47 1.70
C LEU A 458 -19.00 28.17 1.66
N VAL A 459 -19.88 27.92 2.63
CA VAL A 459 -20.66 26.67 2.75
C VAL A 459 -22.13 26.84 2.33
N ARG A 460 -22.64 28.08 2.22
CA ARG A 460 -23.90 28.40 1.51
C ARG A 460 -23.63 28.76 0.07
#